data_AF-A0A930RXC6-F1
#
_entry.id   AF-A0A930RXC6-F1
#
_cell.length_a   1.000
_cell.length_b   1.000
_cell.length_c   1.000
_cell.angle_alpha   90.00
_cell.angle_beta   90.00
_cell.angle_gamma   90.00
#
_symmetry.space_group_name_H-M   'P 1'
#
loop_
_entity.id
_entity.type
_entity.pdbx_description
1 polymer ?
#
loop_
_entity_poly.entity_id
_entity_poly.type
_entity_poly.pdbx_seq_one_letter_code
_entity_poly.pdbx_strand_id
1 'polypeptide(L)'
;MECIMLTKRKLKKKKKKSHIPFRLNLLFLIVFFSFIALISRLAYIQLVKGDEFVALVQRTETTTAKKSVPRGSIYDSQGRILVGNKPKLAINYTRPADVKASTMLETAKKLTTLISVDASELKERDLKDYWVATNPDKVDSLLTAEEKKRIAKENLSTSKTYEMQLEHIPADELNYSDAEKQVIAIFTKMNSAYALSTVTLKNEGVTEQEVAKISERLGELRGVDVDSDW
;
A
#
# COMPACT_ATOMS: atom_id res chain seq x y z
N MET A 1 78.60 73.76 46.73
CA MET A 1 77.20 73.40 47.06
C MET A 1 76.80 72.32 46.08
N GLU A 2 76.55 71.12 46.62
CA GLU A 2 76.23 69.90 45.88
C GLU A 2 74.98 70.05 44.99
N CYS A 3 74.90 69.26 43.91
CA CYS A 3 73.63 68.66 43.52
C CYS A 3 73.83 67.38 42.69
N ILE A 4 74.03 66.29 43.44
CA ILE A 4 73.38 64.98 43.33
C ILE A 4 72.97 64.50 41.92
N MET A 5 73.70 63.49 41.45
CA MET A 5 73.31 62.51 40.45
C MET A 5 72.05 61.74 40.86
N LEU A 6 71.01 61.71 40.02
CA LEU A 6 69.92 60.73 40.11
C LEU A 6 69.73 59.99 38.78
N THR A 7 70.41 58.86 38.65
CA THR A 7 70.22 57.87 37.59
C THR A 7 68.90 57.11 37.83
N LYS A 8 67.87 57.36 37.01
CA LYS A 8 66.63 56.56 37.00
C LYS A 8 66.89 55.15 36.42
N ARG A 9 67.04 54.14 37.28
CA ARG A 9 66.94 52.72 36.88
C ARG A 9 65.50 52.40 36.46
N LYS A 10 65.28 52.11 35.17
CA LYS A 10 64.01 51.52 34.69
C LYS A 10 63.96 50.02 35.07
N LEU A 11 63.14 49.67 36.05
CA LEU A 11 62.83 48.27 36.37
C LEU A 11 61.93 47.67 35.28
N LYS A 12 62.44 46.70 34.50
CA LYS A 12 61.64 45.87 33.59
C LYS A 12 60.66 45.02 34.40
N LYS A 13 59.37 45.40 34.43
CA LYS A 13 58.30 44.54 34.96
C LYS A 13 58.16 43.29 34.08
N LYS A 14 58.49 42.11 34.62
CA LYS A 14 58.15 40.82 34.00
C LYS A 14 56.63 40.65 34.01
N LYS A 15 55.98 40.73 32.86
CA LYS A 15 54.55 40.40 32.72
C LYS A 15 54.38 38.90 32.98
N LYS A 16 53.63 38.53 34.02
CA LYS A 16 53.18 37.15 34.23
C LYS A 16 52.27 36.81 33.05
N LYS A 17 52.71 35.92 32.14
CA LYS A 17 51.84 35.38 31.09
C LYS A 17 50.79 34.53 31.79
N SER A 18 49.52 34.88 31.64
CA SER A 18 48.41 34.08 32.15
C SER A 18 48.42 32.73 31.43
N HIS A 19 48.34 31.61 32.17
CA HIS A 19 48.20 30.24 31.63
C HIS A 19 46.77 29.92 31.17
N ILE A 20 45.85 30.89 31.27
CA ILE A 20 44.42 30.75 30.95
C ILE A 20 44.13 30.58 29.43
N PRO A 21 44.84 31.23 28.46
CA PRO A 21 44.45 31.15 27.05
C PRO A 21 44.79 29.80 26.41
N PHE A 22 45.76 29.05 26.93
CA PHE A 22 46.13 27.73 26.38
C PHE A 22 45.07 26.67 26.66
N ARG A 23 44.54 26.63 27.89
CA ARG A 23 43.48 25.68 28.27
C ARG A 23 42.17 25.97 27.54
N LEU A 24 41.85 27.25 27.34
CA LEU A 24 40.66 27.68 26.61
C LEU A 24 40.77 27.38 25.10
N ASN A 25 41.93 27.63 24.49
CA ASN A 25 42.15 27.30 23.07
C ASN A 25 42.17 25.78 22.82
N LEU A 26 42.66 24.99 23.78
CA LEU A 26 42.59 23.53 23.72
C LEU A 26 41.14 23.03 23.77
N LEU A 27 40.30 23.60 24.64
CA LEU A 27 38.87 23.25 24.70
C LEU A 27 38.15 23.62 23.41
N PHE A 28 38.44 24.80 22.85
CA PHE A 28 37.88 25.22 21.56
C PHE A 28 38.30 24.28 20.41
N LEU A 29 39.56 23.82 20.41
CA LEU A 29 40.06 22.86 19.43
C LEU A 29 39.32 21.51 19.51
N ILE A 30 39.08 21.00 20.72
CA ILE A 30 38.34 19.74 20.94
C ILE A 30 36.91 19.86 20.41
N VAL A 31 36.23 20.96 20.75
CA VAL A 31 34.86 21.21 20.28
C VAL A 31 34.83 21.36 18.76
N PHE A 32 35.79 22.05 18.17
CA PHE A 32 35.91 22.20 16.72
C PHE A 32 36.07 20.84 16.00
N PHE A 33 36.98 19.98 16.48
CA PHE A 33 37.12 18.64 15.91
C PHE A 33 35.87 17.77 16.10
N SER A 34 35.16 17.93 17.22
CA SER A 34 33.89 17.25 17.44
C SER A 34 32.84 17.65 16.40
N PHE A 35 32.74 18.95 16.06
CA PHE A 35 31.86 19.40 14.98
C PHE A 35 32.27 18.87 13.62
N ILE A 36 33.57 18.84 13.29
CA ILE A 36 34.06 18.23 12.04
C ILE A 36 33.67 16.74 11.97
N ALA A 37 33.81 16.01 13.06
CA ALA A 37 33.43 14.59 13.11
C ALA A 37 31.92 14.39 12.86
N LEU A 38 31.07 15.25 13.41
CA LEU A 38 29.62 15.19 13.18
C LEU A 38 29.25 15.56 11.74
N ILE A 39 29.83 16.63 11.17
CA ILE A 39 29.56 17.06 9.80
C ILE A 39 30.04 16.02 8.80
N SER A 40 31.23 15.46 8.99
CA SER A 40 31.76 14.39 8.12
C SER A 40 30.92 13.11 8.21
N ARG A 41 30.42 12.76 9.40
CA ARG A 41 29.49 11.64 9.57
C ARG A 41 28.18 11.87 8.81
N LEU A 42 27.64 13.09 8.87
CA LEU A 42 26.42 13.45 8.16
C LEU A 42 26.62 13.40 6.64
N ALA A 43 27.71 13.98 6.14
CA ALA A 43 28.08 13.93 4.74
C ALA A 43 28.28 12.49 4.24
N TYR A 44 28.91 11.61 5.05
CA TYR A 44 29.07 10.20 4.73
C TYR A 44 27.71 9.48 4.59
N ILE A 45 26.79 9.73 5.52
CA ILE A 45 25.45 9.12 5.48
C ILE A 45 24.68 9.58 4.23
N GLN A 46 24.77 10.86 3.87
CA GLN A 46 24.04 11.43 2.74
C GLN A 46 24.68 11.08 1.38
N LEU A 47 26.00 11.11 1.24
CA LEU A 47 26.70 10.92 -0.04
C LEU A 47 27.07 9.47 -0.33
N VAL A 48 27.41 8.67 0.69
CA VAL A 48 27.87 7.29 0.49
C VAL A 48 26.75 6.29 0.74
N LYS A 49 25.96 6.50 1.79
CA LYS A 49 24.84 5.62 2.13
C LYS A 49 23.48 6.11 1.61
N GLY A 50 23.43 7.24 0.90
CA GLY A 50 22.20 7.79 0.36
C GLY A 50 21.42 6.76 -0.45
N ASP A 51 22.10 6.12 -1.40
CA ASP A 51 21.50 5.09 -2.27
C ASP A 51 21.03 3.86 -1.48
N GLU A 52 21.76 3.45 -0.45
CA GLU A 52 21.37 2.33 0.42
C GLU A 52 20.07 2.63 1.18
N PHE A 53 19.93 3.85 1.72
CA PHE A 53 18.72 4.28 2.41
C PHE A 53 17.56 4.52 1.45
N VAL A 54 17.81 5.08 0.25
CA VAL A 54 16.79 5.21 -0.80
C VAL A 54 16.31 3.82 -1.23
N ALA A 55 17.21 2.87 -1.44
CA ALA A 55 16.86 1.49 -1.77
C ALA A 55 16.09 0.80 -0.61
N LEU A 56 16.44 1.09 0.64
CA LEU A 56 15.72 0.56 1.80
C LEU A 56 14.30 1.13 1.91
N VAL A 57 14.13 2.43 1.66
CA VAL A 57 12.81 3.08 1.58
C VAL A 57 12.01 2.50 0.43
N GLN A 58 12.58 2.39 -0.77
CA GLN A 58 11.91 1.79 -1.92
C GLN A 58 11.49 0.34 -1.66
N ARG A 59 12.31 -0.48 -0.98
CA ARG A 59 11.94 -1.85 -0.61
C ARG A 59 10.84 -1.91 0.46
N THR A 60 10.76 -0.90 1.32
CA THR A 60 9.74 -0.83 2.37
C THR A 60 8.41 -0.31 1.82
N GLU A 61 8.46 0.61 0.86
CA GLU A 61 7.27 1.15 0.19
C GLU A 61 6.75 0.23 -0.93
N THR A 62 7.65 -0.50 -1.61
CA THR A 62 7.27 -1.38 -2.71
C THR A 62 6.82 -2.71 -2.15
N THR A 63 5.52 -2.91 -2.12
CA THR A 63 4.96 -4.21 -1.76
C THR A 63 4.88 -5.11 -3.00
N THR A 64 5.56 -6.26 -2.96
CA THR A 64 5.60 -7.19 -4.09
C THR A 64 4.31 -7.98 -4.19
N ALA A 65 3.56 -7.81 -5.29
CA ALA A 65 2.47 -8.70 -5.66
C ALA A 65 3.02 -9.96 -6.34
N LYS A 66 2.44 -11.12 -6.03
CA LYS A 66 2.80 -12.39 -6.68
C LYS A 66 2.03 -12.55 -7.98
N LYS A 67 2.74 -12.81 -9.07
CA LYS A 67 2.18 -13.07 -10.39
C LYS A 67 2.47 -14.51 -10.81
N SER A 68 1.50 -15.15 -11.47
CA SER A 68 1.68 -16.51 -12.00
C SER A 68 2.59 -16.45 -13.25
N VAL A 69 3.12 -17.60 -13.72
CA VAL A 69 3.90 -17.69 -14.98
C VAL A 69 3.44 -18.88 -15.83
N PRO A 70 3.65 -18.85 -17.17
CA PRO A 70 3.30 -19.94 -18.07
C PRO A 70 3.88 -21.28 -17.65
N ARG A 71 3.06 -22.35 -17.74
CA ARG A 71 3.52 -23.72 -17.48
C ARG A 71 4.34 -24.28 -18.65
N GLY A 72 5.18 -25.27 -18.39
CA GLY A 72 5.83 -26.03 -19.47
C GLY A 72 4.82 -26.76 -20.35
N SER A 73 5.08 -26.85 -21.65
CA SER A 73 4.27 -27.69 -22.55
C SER A 73 4.61 -29.16 -22.35
N ILE A 74 3.61 -30.03 -22.45
CA ILE A 74 3.76 -31.49 -22.34
C ILE A 74 3.77 -32.07 -23.75
N TYR A 75 4.78 -32.88 -24.03
CA TYR A 75 4.97 -33.53 -25.32
C TYR A 75 4.85 -35.06 -25.17
N ASP A 76 4.40 -35.73 -26.23
CA ASP A 76 4.52 -37.19 -26.30
C ASP A 76 5.95 -37.64 -26.68
N SER A 77 6.18 -38.94 -26.72
CA SER A 77 7.48 -39.53 -27.09
C SER A 77 7.91 -39.24 -28.53
N GLN A 78 7.02 -38.70 -29.38
CA GLN A 78 7.30 -38.31 -30.76
C GLN A 78 7.46 -36.78 -30.90
N GLY A 79 7.48 -36.03 -29.79
CA GLY A 79 7.65 -34.58 -29.79
C GLY A 79 6.38 -33.81 -30.18
N ARG A 80 5.20 -34.44 -30.18
CA ARG A 80 3.93 -33.75 -30.45
C ARG A 80 3.38 -33.12 -29.16
N ILE A 81 2.89 -31.89 -29.24
CA ILE A 81 2.32 -31.18 -28.10
C ILE A 81 0.98 -31.83 -27.71
N LEU A 82 0.87 -32.29 -26.47
CA LEU A 82 -0.37 -32.79 -25.87
C LEU A 82 -1.07 -31.69 -25.07
N VAL A 83 -0.30 -30.87 -24.35
CA VAL A 83 -0.79 -29.74 -23.57
C VAL A 83 0.16 -28.57 -23.78
N GLY A 84 -0.37 -27.42 -24.16
CA GLY A 84 0.38 -26.18 -24.32
C GLY A 84 -0.46 -25.00 -23.84
N ASN A 85 0.19 -23.87 -23.63
CA ASN A 85 -0.49 -22.66 -23.23
C ASN A 85 -0.84 -21.81 -24.45
N LYS A 86 -1.93 -21.04 -24.37
CA LYS A 86 -2.27 -20.06 -25.40
C LYS A 86 -2.46 -18.72 -24.71
N PRO A 87 -1.64 -17.71 -25.04
CA PRO A 87 -1.79 -16.41 -24.43
C PRO A 87 -3.19 -15.86 -24.75
N LYS A 88 -3.91 -15.46 -23.70
CA LYS A 88 -5.19 -14.78 -23.76
C LYS A 88 -5.08 -13.49 -22.99
N LEU A 89 -5.69 -12.42 -23.50
CA LEU A 89 -5.75 -11.16 -22.75
C LEU A 89 -6.63 -11.35 -21.52
N ALA A 90 -6.15 -10.86 -20.39
CA ALA A 90 -6.83 -10.91 -19.11
C ALA A 90 -6.74 -9.57 -18.39
N ILE A 91 -7.85 -9.23 -17.74
CA ILE A 91 -7.95 -8.06 -16.88
C ILE A 91 -7.87 -8.57 -15.46
N ASN A 92 -6.85 -8.16 -14.72
CA ASN A 92 -6.68 -8.58 -13.34
C ASN A 92 -6.80 -7.41 -12.39
N TYR A 93 -7.01 -7.76 -11.13
CA TYR A 93 -7.05 -6.83 -10.03
C TYR A 93 -6.12 -7.29 -8.93
N THR A 94 -5.15 -6.45 -8.60
CA THR A 94 -4.26 -6.62 -7.47
C THR A 94 -4.77 -5.78 -6.32
N ARG A 95 -5.23 -6.40 -5.23
CA ARG A 95 -5.79 -5.69 -4.08
C ARG A 95 -4.71 -4.93 -3.32
N PRO A 96 -4.73 -3.58 -3.27
CA PRO A 96 -3.80 -2.83 -2.43
C PRO A 96 -4.03 -3.15 -0.94
N ALA A 97 -2.97 -3.17 -0.13
CA ALA A 97 -3.08 -3.52 1.29
C ALA A 97 -3.97 -2.56 2.10
N ASP A 98 -4.04 -1.30 1.67
CA ASP A 98 -4.73 -0.19 2.33
C ASP A 98 -6.09 0.18 1.68
N VAL A 99 -6.57 -0.61 0.72
CA VAL A 99 -7.80 -0.28 -0.02
C VAL A 99 -9.05 -0.47 0.84
N LYS A 100 -9.92 0.53 0.84
CA LYS A 100 -11.25 0.46 1.47
C LYS A 100 -12.25 -0.21 0.53
N ALA A 101 -13.26 -0.86 1.09
CA ALA A 101 -14.36 -1.47 0.32
C ALA A 101 -15.09 -0.46 -0.57
N SER A 102 -15.29 0.78 -0.09
CA SER A 102 -15.90 1.86 -0.87
C SER A 102 -15.10 2.21 -2.14
N THR A 103 -13.77 2.31 -2.02
CA THR A 103 -12.89 2.56 -3.17
C THR A 103 -12.90 1.39 -4.16
N MET A 104 -12.94 0.15 -3.67
CA MET A 104 -13.09 -1.02 -4.55
C MET A 104 -14.42 -0.99 -5.30
N LEU A 105 -15.51 -0.60 -4.64
CA LEU A 105 -16.82 -0.45 -5.25
C LEU A 105 -16.83 0.63 -6.34
N GLU A 106 -16.19 1.77 -6.10
CA GLU A 106 -16.03 2.82 -7.10
C GLU A 106 -15.23 2.33 -8.32
N THR A 107 -14.12 1.62 -8.09
CA THR A 107 -13.34 1.01 -9.18
C THR A 107 -14.17 0.00 -9.96
N ALA A 108 -14.96 -0.86 -9.28
CA ALA A 108 -15.85 -1.81 -9.94
C ALA A 108 -16.89 -1.12 -10.82
N LYS A 109 -17.54 -0.05 -10.31
CA LYS A 109 -18.50 0.77 -11.08
C LYS A 109 -17.87 1.43 -12.29
N LYS A 110 -16.64 1.93 -12.19
CA LYS A 110 -15.92 2.49 -13.34
C LYS A 110 -15.58 1.40 -14.35
N LEU A 111 -15.17 0.23 -13.88
CA LEU A 111 -14.74 -0.86 -14.74
C LEU A 111 -15.91 -1.42 -15.57
N THR A 112 -17.11 -1.56 -15.01
CA THR A 112 -18.29 -2.00 -15.78
C THR A 112 -18.72 -1.05 -16.91
N THR A 113 -18.31 0.23 -16.87
CA THR A 113 -18.54 1.14 -18.01
C THR A 113 -17.63 0.84 -19.19
N LEU A 114 -16.52 0.13 -18.96
CA LEU A 114 -15.49 -0.17 -19.95
C LEU A 114 -15.59 -1.60 -20.47
N ILE A 115 -16.00 -2.54 -19.62
CA ILE A 115 -16.06 -3.97 -19.93
C ILE A 115 -17.39 -4.57 -19.53
N SER A 116 -17.80 -5.58 -20.30
CA SER A 116 -18.92 -6.45 -19.94
C SER A 116 -18.39 -7.73 -19.31
N VAL A 117 -18.93 -8.09 -18.15
CA VAL A 117 -18.61 -9.33 -17.42
C VAL A 117 -19.87 -10.15 -17.28
N ASP A 118 -19.74 -11.47 -17.35
CA ASP A 118 -20.85 -12.37 -17.07
C ASP A 118 -21.19 -12.33 -15.57
N ALA A 119 -22.47 -12.10 -15.27
CA ALA A 119 -23.00 -12.06 -13.92
C ALA A 119 -23.81 -13.32 -13.56
N SER A 120 -23.81 -14.32 -14.44
CA SER A 120 -24.59 -15.56 -14.28
C SER A 120 -24.13 -16.42 -13.10
N GLU A 121 -22.87 -16.29 -12.67
CA GLU A 121 -22.29 -17.06 -11.56
C GLU A 121 -22.56 -16.46 -10.15
N LEU A 122 -23.32 -15.37 -10.07
CA LEU A 122 -23.61 -14.70 -8.79
C LEU A 122 -24.46 -15.56 -7.87
N LYS A 123 -24.03 -15.67 -6.61
CA LYS A 123 -24.78 -16.31 -5.53
C LYS A 123 -25.59 -15.26 -4.77
N GLU A 124 -26.67 -15.70 -4.12
CA GLU A 124 -27.47 -14.83 -3.25
C GLU A 124 -26.63 -14.15 -2.15
N ARG A 125 -25.62 -14.85 -1.65
CA ARG A 125 -24.65 -14.31 -0.68
C ARG A 125 -23.88 -13.11 -1.25
N ASP A 126 -23.49 -13.15 -2.51
CA ASP A 126 -22.73 -12.08 -3.16
C ASP A 126 -23.58 -10.80 -3.26
N LEU A 127 -24.87 -10.95 -3.51
CA LEU A 127 -25.84 -9.84 -3.53
C LEU A 127 -25.96 -9.20 -2.13
N LYS A 128 -26.06 -10.03 -1.08
CA LYS A 128 -26.15 -9.59 0.31
C LYS A 128 -24.87 -8.89 0.78
N ASP A 129 -23.71 -9.46 0.47
CA ASP A 129 -22.40 -8.87 0.82
C ASP A 129 -22.21 -7.51 0.12
N TYR A 130 -22.67 -7.37 -1.13
CA TYR A 130 -22.69 -6.08 -1.82
C TYR A 130 -23.65 -5.06 -1.18
N TRP A 131 -24.84 -5.50 -0.75
CA TRP A 131 -25.81 -4.64 -0.08
C TRP A 131 -25.21 -4.04 1.21
N VAL A 132 -24.53 -4.88 2.00
CA VAL A 132 -23.83 -4.46 3.23
C VAL A 132 -22.73 -3.45 2.92
N ALA A 133 -21.94 -3.69 1.87
CA ALA A 133 -20.86 -2.78 1.46
C ALA A 133 -21.38 -1.42 0.96
N THR A 134 -22.60 -1.38 0.41
CA THR A 134 -23.21 -0.16 -0.14
C THR A 134 -23.98 0.63 0.92
N ASN A 135 -24.53 -0.03 1.95
CA ASN A 135 -25.39 0.57 2.96
C ASN A 135 -24.86 0.37 4.40
N PRO A 136 -23.64 0.80 4.73
CA PRO A 136 -23.06 0.56 6.06
C PRO A 136 -23.93 1.11 7.20
N ASP A 137 -24.61 2.24 7.00
CA ASP A 137 -25.47 2.87 7.99
C ASP A 137 -26.74 2.05 8.31
N LYS A 138 -27.25 1.29 7.33
CA LYS A 138 -28.45 0.47 7.50
C LYS A 138 -28.15 -0.87 8.16
N VAL A 139 -26.93 -1.39 8.03
CA VAL A 139 -26.53 -2.69 8.58
C VAL A 139 -26.72 -2.74 10.10
N ASP A 140 -26.39 -1.66 10.80
CA ASP A 140 -26.60 -1.57 12.23
C ASP A 140 -28.08 -1.51 12.62
N SER A 141 -28.96 -1.05 11.72
CA SER A 141 -30.41 -1.00 11.95
C SER A 141 -31.14 -2.30 11.63
N LEU A 142 -30.49 -3.27 10.95
CA LEU A 142 -31.09 -4.56 10.60
C LEU A 142 -31.34 -5.45 11.82
N LEU A 143 -30.47 -5.39 12.83
CA LEU A 143 -30.60 -6.19 14.04
C LEU A 143 -31.53 -5.50 15.04
N THR A 144 -32.48 -6.27 15.55
CA THR A 144 -33.36 -5.79 16.63
C THR A 144 -32.58 -5.53 17.91
N ALA A 145 -33.11 -4.66 18.78
CA ALA A 145 -32.48 -4.37 20.06
C ALA A 145 -32.35 -5.61 20.96
N GLU A 146 -33.20 -6.62 20.77
CA GLU A 146 -33.15 -7.90 21.48
C GLU A 146 -32.01 -8.80 20.98
N GLU A 147 -31.80 -8.84 19.67
CA GLU A 147 -30.71 -9.63 19.08
C GLU A 147 -29.34 -9.05 19.42
N LYS A 148 -29.20 -7.72 19.43
CA LYS A 148 -27.98 -7.05 19.92
C LYS A 148 -27.69 -7.40 21.39
N LYS A 149 -28.73 -7.44 22.23
CA LYS A 149 -28.61 -7.88 23.63
C LYS A 149 -28.25 -9.36 23.73
N ARG A 150 -28.81 -10.23 22.87
CA ARG A 150 -28.48 -11.66 22.82
C ARG A 150 -27.02 -11.88 22.41
N ILE A 151 -26.55 -11.20 21.37
CA ILE A 151 -25.15 -11.23 20.92
C ILE A 151 -24.20 -10.83 22.05
N ALA A 152 -24.52 -9.74 22.77
CA ALA A 152 -23.72 -9.27 23.89
C ALA A 152 -23.77 -10.20 25.12
N LYS A 153 -24.91 -10.86 25.35
CA LYS A 153 -25.10 -11.78 26.49
C LYS A 153 -24.47 -13.15 26.26
N GLU A 154 -24.51 -13.65 25.03
CA GLU A 154 -24.03 -14.97 24.65
C GLU A 154 -22.59 -14.95 24.10
N ASN A 155 -21.95 -13.77 24.02
CA ASN A 155 -20.61 -13.58 23.42
C ASN A 155 -20.49 -14.25 22.04
N LEU A 156 -21.49 -14.05 21.18
CA LEU A 156 -21.47 -14.64 19.84
C LEU A 156 -20.25 -14.13 19.06
N SER A 157 -19.60 -15.05 18.34
CA SER A 157 -18.51 -14.73 17.43
C SER A 157 -18.98 -13.72 16.36
N THR A 158 -18.09 -12.79 16.00
CA THR A 158 -18.30 -11.79 14.94
C THR A 158 -18.82 -12.42 13.64
N SER A 159 -18.35 -13.63 13.30
CA SER A 159 -18.81 -14.36 12.11
C SER A 159 -20.29 -14.71 12.18
N LYS A 160 -20.76 -15.18 13.34
CA LYS A 160 -22.16 -15.61 13.52
C LYS A 160 -23.10 -14.41 13.61
N THR A 161 -22.64 -13.31 14.21
CA THR A 161 -23.34 -12.03 14.17
C THR A 161 -23.52 -11.53 12.75
N TYR A 162 -22.47 -11.62 11.93
CA TYR A 162 -22.52 -11.23 10.53
C TYR A 162 -23.50 -12.08 9.72
N GLU A 163 -23.51 -13.40 9.91
CA GLU A 163 -24.48 -14.28 9.24
C GLU A 163 -25.93 -13.92 9.59
N MET A 164 -26.23 -13.64 10.87
CA MET A 164 -27.57 -13.18 11.28
C MET A 164 -27.96 -11.82 10.67
N GLN A 165 -26.99 -10.91 10.49
CA GLN A 165 -27.23 -9.64 9.79
C GLN A 165 -27.62 -9.86 8.34
N LEU A 166 -26.95 -10.80 7.64
CA LEU A 166 -27.27 -11.13 6.25
C LEU A 166 -28.66 -11.77 6.10
N GLU A 167 -29.12 -12.53 7.09
CA GLU A 167 -30.47 -13.12 7.10
C GLU A 167 -31.59 -12.09 7.23
N HIS A 168 -31.33 -10.96 7.91
CA HIS A 168 -32.30 -9.88 8.11
C HIS A 168 -32.41 -8.93 6.92
N ILE A 169 -31.60 -9.12 5.87
CA ILE A 169 -31.66 -8.28 4.67
C ILE A 169 -32.97 -8.60 3.91
N PRO A 170 -33.84 -7.60 3.68
CA PRO A 170 -35.09 -7.82 2.97
C PRO A 170 -34.83 -8.29 1.52
N ALA A 171 -35.50 -9.38 1.12
CA ALA A 171 -35.34 -9.97 -0.21
C ALA A 171 -35.72 -8.99 -1.35
N ASP A 172 -36.64 -8.07 -1.08
CA ASP A 172 -37.07 -7.05 -2.05
C ASP A 172 -35.94 -6.05 -2.40
N GLU A 173 -34.99 -5.82 -1.47
CA GLU A 173 -33.83 -4.95 -1.72
C GLU A 173 -32.67 -5.66 -2.46
N LEU A 174 -32.79 -6.97 -2.72
CA LEU A 174 -31.80 -7.75 -3.47
C LEU A 174 -32.10 -7.81 -4.98
N ASN A 175 -33.12 -7.08 -5.45
CA ASN A 175 -33.48 -7.04 -6.86
C ASN A 175 -32.66 -5.98 -7.62
N TYR A 176 -31.49 -6.39 -8.10
CA TYR A 176 -30.56 -5.54 -8.85
C TYR A 176 -30.81 -5.59 -10.36
N SER A 177 -30.57 -4.46 -11.03
CA SER A 177 -30.53 -4.42 -12.50
C SER A 177 -29.36 -5.25 -13.06
N ASP A 178 -29.43 -5.66 -14.33
CA ASP A 178 -28.34 -6.45 -14.93
C ASP A 178 -27.00 -5.70 -14.96
N ALA A 179 -27.04 -4.38 -15.14
CA ALA A 179 -25.86 -3.53 -15.03
C ALA A 179 -25.25 -3.55 -13.61
N GLU A 180 -26.10 -3.51 -12.57
CA GLU A 180 -25.64 -3.60 -11.19
C GLU A 180 -25.12 -5.00 -10.86
N LYS A 181 -25.74 -6.06 -11.39
CA LYS A 181 -25.22 -7.42 -11.25
C LYS A 181 -23.80 -7.54 -11.82
N GLN A 182 -23.48 -6.87 -12.93
CA GLN A 182 -22.10 -6.83 -13.42
C GLN A 182 -21.15 -6.15 -12.43
N VAL A 183 -21.59 -5.07 -11.77
CA VAL A 183 -20.79 -4.40 -10.73
C VAL A 183 -20.58 -5.34 -9.55
N ILE A 184 -21.62 -6.06 -9.13
CA ILE A 184 -21.56 -7.04 -8.05
C ILE A 184 -20.57 -8.14 -8.40
N ALA A 185 -20.63 -8.68 -9.62
CA ALA A 185 -19.72 -9.74 -10.08
C ALA A 185 -18.25 -9.31 -10.02
N ILE A 186 -17.94 -8.10 -10.49
CA ILE A 186 -16.59 -7.53 -10.42
C ILE A 186 -16.19 -7.30 -8.95
N PHE A 187 -17.06 -6.67 -8.16
CA PHE A 187 -16.77 -6.37 -6.75
C PHE A 187 -16.51 -7.64 -5.93
N THR A 188 -17.31 -8.68 -6.12
CA THR A 188 -17.14 -9.97 -5.45
C THR A 188 -15.80 -10.61 -5.81
N LYS A 189 -15.44 -10.62 -7.11
CA LYS A 189 -14.11 -11.10 -7.53
C LYS A 189 -12.99 -10.28 -6.89
N MET A 190 -13.09 -8.95 -6.88
CA MET A 190 -12.11 -8.07 -6.23
C MET A 190 -11.99 -8.32 -4.73
N ASN A 191 -13.11 -8.52 -4.03
CA ASN A 191 -13.15 -8.73 -2.58
C ASN A 191 -12.63 -10.11 -2.18
N SER A 192 -12.70 -11.10 -3.08
CA SER A 192 -12.12 -12.43 -2.88
C SER A 192 -10.57 -12.42 -2.82
N ALA A 193 -9.94 -11.37 -3.36
CA ALA A 193 -8.50 -11.22 -3.31
C ALA A 193 -8.04 -10.90 -1.88
N TYR A 194 -7.03 -11.62 -1.41
CA TYR A 194 -6.27 -11.21 -0.25
C TYR A 194 -5.47 -9.94 -0.55
N ALA A 195 -5.09 -9.21 0.50
CA ALA A 195 -4.19 -8.07 0.34
C ALA A 195 -2.93 -8.49 -0.44
N LEU A 196 -2.59 -7.70 -1.46
CA LEU A 196 -1.41 -7.85 -2.32
C LEU A 196 -1.43 -9.10 -3.21
N SER A 197 -2.61 -9.73 -3.33
CA SER A 197 -2.84 -10.81 -4.28
C SER A 197 -3.61 -10.30 -5.50
N THR A 198 -3.32 -10.95 -6.62
CA THR A 198 -3.92 -10.67 -7.92
C THR A 198 -5.00 -11.70 -8.22
N VAL A 199 -6.17 -11.22 -8.64
CA VAL A 199 -7.30 -12.05 -9.10
C VAL A 199 -7.69 -11.64 -10.51
N THR A 200 -8.06 -12.61 -11.34
CA THR A 200 -8.51 -12.36 -12.70
C THR A 200 -9.99 -11.99 -12.71
N LEU A 201 -10.30 -10.80 -13.22
CA LEU A 201 -11.67 -10.30 -13.32
C LEU A 201 -12.36 -10.84 -14.56
N LYS A 202 -11.65 -10.85 -15.70
CA LYS A 202 -12.12 -11.33 -16.99
C LYS A 202 -10.94 -11.83 -17.83
N ASN A 203 -11.01 -13.07 -18.31
CA ASN A 203 -10.03 -13.67 -19.25
C ASN A 203 -10.69 -14.27 -20.49
N GLU A 204 -12.02 -14.35 -20.54
CA GLU A 204 -12.77 -14.82 -21.70
C GLU A 204 -13.41 -13.64 -22.45
N GLY A 205 -13.30 -13.65 -23.78
CA GLY A 205 -13.89 -12.63 -24.64
C GLY A 205 -13.35 -11.22 -24.40
N VAL A 206 -12.11 -11.09 -23.91
CA VAL A 206 -11.44 -9.80 -23.75
C VAL A 206 -11.01 -9.30 -25.14
N THR A 207 -11.58 -8.19 -25.57
CA THR A 207 -11.26 -7.56 -26.85
C THR A 207 -10.08 -6.60 -26.72
N GLU A 208 -9.32 -6.41 -27.79
CA GLU A 208 -8.22 -5.43 -27.82
C GLU A 208 -8.72 -3.99 -27.54
N GLN A 209 -9.96 -3.68 -27.92
CA GLN A 209 -10.58 -2.39 -27.66
C GLN A 209 -10.88 -2.18 -26.16
N GLU A 210 -11.38 -3.20 -25.46
CA GLU A 210 -11.56 -3.16 -24.01
C GLU A 210 -10.22 -2.95 -23.31
N VAL A 211 -9.18 -3.68 -23.74
CA VAL A 211 -7.82 -3.52 -23.21
C VAL A 211 -7.31 -2.11 -23.43
N ALA A 212 -7.40 -1.57 -24.65
CA ALA A 212 -6.93 -0.23 -24.95
C ALA A 212 -7.63 0.84 -24.08
N LYS A 213 -8.96 0.74 -23.91
CA LYS A 213 -9.74 1.66 -23.07
C LYS A 213 -9.35 1.59 -21.60
N ILE A 214 -9.07 0.38 -21.08
CA ILE A 214 -8.60 0.20 -19.71
C ILE A 214 -7.18 0.76 -19.57
N SER A 215 -6.28 0.41 -20.50
CA SER A 215 -4.88 0.85 -20.51
C SER A 215 -4.74 2.37 -20.49
N GLU A 216 -5.63 3.10 -21.18
CA GLU A 216 -5.68 4.56 -21.16
C GLU A 216 -6.05 5.13 -19.76
N ARG A 217 -6.84 4.39 -18.98
CA ARG A 217 -7.41 4.83 -17.69
C ARG A 217 -6.87 4.07 -16.48
N LEU A 218 -5.76 3.34 -16.60
CA LEU A 218 -5.15 2.59 -15.49
C LEU A 218 -4.86 3.47 -14.27
N GLY A 219 -4.52 4.74 -14.48
CA GLY A 219 -4.31 5.70 -13.39
C GLY A 219 -5.56 5.97 -12.54
N GLU A 220 -6.76 5.82 -13.10
CA GLU A 220 -8.03 5.99 -12.39
C GLU A 220 -8.57 4.69 -11.80
N LEU A 221 -8.11 3.55 -12.32
CA LEU A 221 -8.54 2.20 -11.96
C LEU A 221 -7.51 1.58 -11.02
N ARG A 222 -7.46 2.11 -9.79
CA ARG A 222 -6.46 1.69 -8.79
C ARG A 222 -6.50 0.17 -8.57
N GLY A 223 -5.36 -0.48 -8.81
CA GLY A 223 -5.17 -1.92 -8.62
C GLY A 223 -5.57 -2.77 -9.82
N VAL A 224 -6.18 -2.21 -10.86
CA VAL A 224 -6.48 -2.93 -12.10
C VAL A 224 -5.23 -2.97 -12.98
N ASP A 225 -4.97 -4.11 -13.59
CA ASP A 225 -3.98 -4.27 -14.64
C ASP A 225 -4.54 -5.07 -15.82
N VAL A 226 -3.84 -4.98 -16.95
CA VAL A 226 -4.10 -5.84 -18.11
C VAL A 226 -2.84 -6.63 -18.39
N ASP A 227 -3.00 -7.93 -18.59
CA ASP A 227 -1.90 -8.84 -18.83
C ASP A 227 -2.31 -10.00 -19.74
N SER A 228 -1.37 -10.88 -20.08
CA SER A 228 -1.66 -12.13 -20.76
C SER A 228 -1.77 -13.29 -19.76
N ASP A 229 -2.94 -13.91 -19.67
CA ASP A 229 -3.19 -15.22 -19.06
C ASP A 229 -2.83 -16.33 -20.06
N TRP A 230 -2.66 -17.58 -19.63
CA TRP A 230 -2.09 -18.65 -20.49
C TRP A 230 -2.67 -20.04 -20.29
#